data_AF-A0A935IZS0-F1
#
_entry.id   AF-A0A935IZS0-F1
#
_cell.length_a   1.000
_cell.length_b   1.000
_cell.length_c   1.000
_cell.angle_alpha   90.00
_cell.angle_beta   90.00
_cell.angle_gamma   90.00
#
_symmetry.space_group_name_H-M   'P 1'
#
loop_
_entity.id
_entity.type
_entity.pdbx_description
1 polymer ?
#
loop_
_entity_poly.entity_id
_entity_poly.type
_entity_poly.pdbx_seq_one_letter_code
_entity_poly.pdbx_strand_id
1 'polypeptide(L)'
;MNEETKKKINARYEKELNKGERFWPDSIFKDVVVSLGIFILLVLLASFVGVAPEPKADPSDTSYIPRPEWYFLFLFKFLALYGQIPLLGKIEWLATVLIPGIAVGVLTLLPFIEKSPDRHYAKRALSISVMTIMVVGIILLTLMSEIPTVSADGSKLLGLLQAAAGLAIPGVAMIVLFIASFTARQTNPRFFIWTTGLTVVSMVIVSGMVMNLHTPPAVEETEVANTVVDQIFAGQDLYSVHCTECHGDDGSVAVIEGVEGLEGEKITPINSHDVLYTITDSAMYEVIAYGRPNAGMTPFGKAYGGELSRSEIDYIVTYMRYMWDDRFEIPAEALKPLFPPLAEGEVPSYEVHIQPIVKRYCISCHRAGKENNNYLMTSYEEILTTGDNVANNIIAGDENSYLLQVIQEHAIMNPEKPAEELIGVMPPNRALKPNIVDVFIRWIMNGMPQTAIDAAALFTIPTPEATTTP
;
A
#
# COMPACT_ATOMS: atom_id res chain seq x y z
N MET A 1 20.28 48.66 -46.09
CA MET A 1 19.74 49.22 -44.83
C MET A 1 20.11 50.70 -44.79
N ASN A 2 19.16 51.59 -44.59
CA ASN A 2 19.39 53.04 -44.68
C ASN A 2 20.12 53.57 -43.41
N GLU A 3 20.94 54.61 -43.52
CA GLU A 3 21.75 55.15 -42.40
C GLU A 3 20.88 55.62 -41.22
N GLU A 4 19.71 56.17 -41.53
CA GLU A 4 18.72 56.59 -40.54
C GLU A 4 18.15 55.42 -39.72
N THR A 5 17.99 54.25 -40.35
CA THR A 5 17.55 53.02 -39.68
C THR A 5 18.62 52.51 -38.72
N LYS A 6 19.90 52.61 -39.12
CA LYS A 6 21.06 52.21 -38.30
C LYS A 6 21.17 53.06 -37.04
N LYS A 7 20.98 54.38 -37.16
CA LYS A 7 20.92 55.32 -36.02
C LYS A 7 19.78 55.01 -35.05
N LYS A 8 18.57 54.74 -35.57
CA LYS A 8 17.42 54.35 -34.73
C LYS A 8 17.66 53.04 -33.96
N ILE A 9 18.28 52.05 -34.60
CA ILE A 9 18.61 50.77 -33.96
C ILE A 9 19.65 50.97 -32.85
N ASN A 10 20.73 51.72 -33.12
CA ASN A 10 21.77 51.98 -32.12
C ASN A 10 21.23 52.79 -30.93
N ALA A 11 20.43 53.82 -31.15
CA ALA A 11 19.80 54.59 -30.07
C ALA A 11 18.86 53.73 -29.22
N ARG A 12 18.11 52.82 -29.84
CA ARG A 12 17.28 51.84 -29.11
C ARG A 12 18.15 50.86 -28.33
N TYR A 13 19.23 50.36 -28.91
CA TYR A 13 20.17 49.44 -28.27
C TYR A 13 20.83 50.07 -27.04
N GLU A 14 21.33 51.32 -27.15
CA GLU A 14 21.87 52.07 -26.01
C GLU A 14 20.82 52.32 -24.92
N LYS A 15 19.58 52.64 -25.30
CA LYS A 15 18.48 52.81 -24.35
C LYS A 15 18.17 51.52 -23.58
N GLU A 16 18.18 50.36 -24.24
CA GLU A 16 17.95 49.06 -23.59
C GLU A 16 19.16 48.62 -22.75
N LEU A 17 20.39 48.89 -23.21
CA LEU A 17 21.62 48.65 -22.43
C LEU A 17 21.61 49.42 -21.10
N ASN A 18 21.19 50.69 -21.14
CA ASN A 18 21.08 51.53 -19.95
C ASN A 18 19.91 51.12 -19.03
N LYS A 19 19.00 50.26 -19.51
CA LYS A 19 17.85 49.76 -18.76
C LYS A 19 18.08 48.35 -18.19
N GLY A 20 19.06 47.62 -18.72
CA GLY A 20 19.42 46.27 -18.30
C GLY A 20 20.12 46.26 -16.95
N GLU A 21 19.87 45.21 -16.17
CA GLU A 21 20.63 44.92 -14.95
C GLU A 21 21.98 44.29 -15.28
N ARG A 22 22.96 44.44 -14.39
CA ARG A 22 24.26 43.81 -14.57
C ARG A 22 24.15 42.33 -14.24
N PHE A 23 24.72 41.48 -15.10
CA PHE A 23 24.81 40.05 -14.83
C PHE A 23 25.47 39.75 -13.49
N TRP A 24 26.60 40.42 -13.22
CA TRP A 24 27.27 40.42 -11.92
C TRP A 24 27.28 41.84 -11.34
N PRO A 25 26.85 42.06 -10.09
CA PRO A 25 26.39 41.05 -9.12
C PRO A 25 24.87 40.80 -9.13
N ASP A 26 24.09 41.63 -9.82
CA ASP A 26 22.64 41.74 -9.58
C ASP A 26 21.86 40.48 -9.98
N SER A 27 22.06 39.95 -11.19
CA SER A 27 21.36 38.73 -11.63
C SER A 27 21.83 37.49 -10.87
N ILE A 28 23.14 37.32 -10.67
CA ILE A 28 23.69 36.19 -9.92
C ILE A 28 23.18 36.17 -8.47
N PHE A 29 23.05 37.33 -7.82
CA PHE A 29 22.51 37.38 -6.47
C PHE A 29 21.05 36.87 -6.42
N LYS A 30 20.23 37.26 -7.41
CA LYS A 30 18.86 36.73 -7.52
C LYS A 30 18.84 35.23 -7.74
N ASP A 31 19.71 34.71 -8.61
CA ASP A 31 19.83 33.27 -8.88
C ASP A 31 20.25 32.50 -7.63
N VAL A 32 21.18 33.04 -6.84
CA VAL A 32 21.61 32.45 -5.56
C VAL A 32 20.47 32.44 -4.55
N VAL A 33 19.71 33.52 -4.42
CA VAL A 33 18.57 33.59 -3.49
C VAL A 33 17.48 32.59 -3.89
N VAL A 34 17.15 32.50 -5.18
CA VAL A 34 16.12 31.57 -5.68
C VAL A 34 16.58 30.11 -5.54
N SER A 35 17.82 29.79 -5.92
CA SER A 35 18.36 28.43 -5.80
C SER A 35 18.48 27.99 -4.34
N LEU A 36 18.91 28.88 -3.43
CA LEU A 36 18.90 28.62 -2.00
C LEU A 36 17.49 28.39 -1.47
N GLY A 37 16.51 29.18 -1.91
CA GLY A 37 15.11 29.00 -1.56
C GLY A 37 14.56 27.63 -2.00
N ILE A 38 14.84 27.21 -3.24
CA ILE A 38 14.47 25.89 -3.75
C ILE A 38 15.17 24.78 -2.97
N PHE A 39 16.46 24.94 -2.67
CA PHE A 39 17.22 23.97 -1.88
C PHE A 39 16.62 23.79 -0.48
N ILE A 40 16.34 24.89 0.22
CA ILE A 40 15.68 24.85 1.54
C ILE A 40 14.31 24.18 1.42
N LEU A 41 13.50 24.52 0.42
CA LEU A 41 12.21 23.87 0.19
C LEU A 41 12.35 22.35 0.03
N LEU A 42 13.32 21.89 -0.76
CA LEU A 42 13.57 20.46 -0.95
C LEU A 42 14.02 19.77 0.34
N VAL A 43 14.88 20.42 1.14
CA VAL A 43 15.30 19.90 2.46
C VAL A 43 14.10 19.80 3.41
N LEU A 44 13.23 20.81 3.43
CA LEU A 44 12.02 20.79 4.24
C LEU A 44 11.07 19.67 3.79
N LEU A 45 10.81 19.53 2.49
CA LEU A 45 9.99 18.43 1.97
C LEU A 45 10.59 17.06 2.33
N ALA A 46 11.90 16.88 2.14
CA ALA A 46 12.57 15.63 2.50
C ALA A 46 12.52 15.33 4.00
N SER A 47 12.61 16.35 4.86
CA SER A 47 12.63 16.18 6.32
C SER A 47 11.24 15.99 6.93
N PHE A 48 10.21 16.64 6.39
CA PHE A 48 8.87 16.68 6.98
C PHE A 48 7.82 15.84 6.24
N VAL A 49 7.97 15.66 4.92
CA VAL A 49 7.06 14.81 4.12
C VAL A 49 7.66 13.43 3.89
N GLY A 50 9.00 13.34 3.80
CA GLY A 50 9.69 12.07 3.54
C GLY A 50 9.52 11.60 2.09
N VAL A 51 10.07 10.42 1.80
CA VAL A 51 9.90 9.71 0.51
C VAL A 51 9.10 8.44 0.80
N ALA A 52 8.15 8.09 -0.07
CA ALA A 52 7.40 6.85 0.05
C ALA A 52 8.39 5.65 0.07
N PRO A 53 8.41 4.84 1.13
CA PRO A 53 9.30 3.69 1.20
C PRO A 53 8.80 2.61 0.25
N GLU A 54 9.56 2.32 -0.81
CA GLU A 54 9.33 1.15 -1.65
C GLU A 54 10.14 -0.04 -1.12
N PRO A 55 9.58 -1.27 -1.17
CA PRO A 55 10.32 -2.46 -0.78
C PRO A 55 11.56 -2.65 -1.66
N LYS A 56 12.60 -3.23 -1.09
CA LYS A 56 13.83 -3.52 -1.84
C LYS A 56 13.49 -4.47 -3.00
N ALA A 57 14.00 -4.16 -4.19
CA ALA A 57 13.71 -4.92 -5.40
C ALA A 57 14.00 -6.43 -5.22
N ASP A 58 12.96 -7.25 -5.41
CA ASP A 58 13.01 -8.71 -5.33
C ASP A 58 12.75 -9.32 -6.72
N PRO A 59 13.72 -10.03 -7.31
CA PRO A 59 13.53 -10.68 -8.61
C PRO A 59 12.59 -11.90 -8.56
N SER A 60 12.19 -12.36 -7.37
CA SER A 60 11.27 -13.49 -7.17
C SER A 60 9.82 -13.08 -6.88
N ASP A 61 9.57 -11.79 -6.65
CA ASP A 61 8.22 -11.25 -6.48
C ASP A 61 7.56 -10.99 -7.83
N THR A 62 6.67 -11.89 -8.23
CA THR A 62 5.86 -11.77 -9.45
C THR A 62 4.56 -10.98 -9.25
N SER A 63 4.27 -10.58 -8.01
CA SER A 63 3.09 -9.79 -7.65
C SER A 63 3.34 -8.28 -7.65
N TYR A 64 4.61 -7.86 -7.57
CA TYR A 64 4.99 -6.46 -7.72
C TYR A 64 4.67 -5.95 -9.13
N ILE A 65 3.86 -4.88 -9.21
CA ILE A 65 3.55 -4.19 -10.45
C ILE A 65 4.51 -3.00 -10.57
N PRO A 66 5.60 -3.11 -11.35
CA PRO A 66 6.57 -2.02 -11.48
C PRO A 66 5.91 -0.83 -12.16
N ARG A 67 5.71 0.25 -11.40
CA ARG A 67 5.28 1.55 -11.92
C ARG A 67 6.47 2.50 -11.92
N PRO A 68 6.61 3.34 -12.97
CA PRO A 68 7.69 4.31 -13.00
C PRO A 68 7.38 5.50 -12.11
N GLU A 69 8.43 6.26 -11.80
CA GLU A 69 8.41 7.51 -11.06
C GLU A 69 7.39 8.52 -11.60
N TRP A 70 6.92 9.41 -10.71
CA TRP A 70 5.80 10.34 -11.00
C TRP A 70 5.98 11.18 -12.27
N TYR A 71 7.22 11.60 -12.57
CA TYR A 71 7.55 12.37 -13.78
C TYR A 71 7.51 11.56 -15.08
N PHE A 72 7.37 10.24 -15.00
CA PHE A 72 7.21 9.33 -16.14
C PHE A 72 5.81 8.70 -16.24
N LEU A 73 4.92 8.93 -15.27
CA LEU A 73 3.55 8.37 -15.28
C LEU A 73 2.76 8.76 -16.52
N PHE A 74 2.92 9.97 -17.05
CA PHE A 74 2.26 10.37 -18.29
C PHE A 74 2.74 9.56 -19.50
N LEU A 75 4.04 9.21 -19.57
CA LEU A 75 4.60 8.38 -20.65
C LEU A 75 4.15 6.93 -20.51
N PHE A 76 4.13 6.42 -19.28
CA PHE A 76 3.57 5.10 -18.98
C PHE A 76 2.12 5.00 -19.44
N LYS A 77 1.28 5.97 -19.06
CA LYS A 77 -0.11 6.00 -19.46
C LYS A 77 -0.27 6.19 -20.97
N PHE A 78 0.52 7.07 -21.57
CA PHE A 78 0.55 7.26 -23.02
C PHE A 78 0.83 5.94 -23.73
N LEU A 79 1.89 5.22 -23.35
CA LEU A 79 2.25 3.92 -23.92
C LEU A 79 1.12 2.88 -23.74
N ALA A 80 0.51 2.82 -22.56
CA ALA A 80 -0.62 1.94 -22.28
C ALA A 80 -1.81 2.20 -23.23
N LEU A 81 -2.08 3.46 -23.59
CA LEU A 81 -3.13 3.82 -24.55
C LEU A 81 -2.77 3.41 -25.98
N TYR A 82 -1.51 3.51 -26.38
CA TYR A 82 -1.06 3.03 -27.71
C TYR A 82 -1.19 1.52 -27.87
N GLY A 83 -0.89 0.75 -26.82
CA GLY A 83 -1.05 -0.70 -26.81
C GLY A 83 -2.49 -1.16 -27.12
N GLN A 84 -3.49 -0.31 -26.89
CA GLN A 84 -4.89 -0.61 -27.19
C GLN A 84 -5.27 -0.47 -28.67
N ILE A 85 -4.48 0.25 -29.47
CA ILE A 85 -4.82 0.51 -30.88
C ILE A 85 -4.44 -0.74 -31.69
N PRO A 86 -5.39 -1.46 -32.33
CA PRO A 86 -5.15 -2.79 -32.91
C PRO A 86 -4.03 -2.86 -33.98
N LEU A 87 -3.78 -1.73 -34.66
CA LEU A 87 -2.74 -1.59 -35.68
C LEU A 87 -1.36 -1.18 -35.11
N LEU A 88 -1.35 -0.42 -34.01
CA LEU A 88 -0.12 0.14 -33.42
C LEU A 88 0.43 -0.72 -32.28
N GLY A 89 -0.42 -1.48 -31.58
CA GLY A 89 0.00 -2.39 -30.51
C GLY A 89 0.87 -3.56 -30.98
N LYS A 90 0.92 -3.84 -32.29
CA LYS A 90 1.83 -4.84 -32.88
C LYS A 90 3.22 -4.27 -33.22
N ILE A 91 3.39 -2.94 -33.16
CA ILE A 91 4.56 -2.24 -33.67
C ILE A 91 5.03 -1.20 -32.63
N GLU A 92 5.55 -1.69 -31.51
CA GLU A 92 5.99 -0.86 -30.38
C GLU A 92 7.05 0.18 -30.76
N TRP A 93 7.92 -0.11 -31.74
CA TRP A 93 8.95 0.83 -32.21
C TRP A 93 8.34 2.11 -32.80
N LEU A 94 7.12 2.06 -33.32
CA LEU A 94 6.46 3.22 -33.89
C LEU A 94 6.08 4.24 -32.80
N ALA A 95 5.66 3.76 -31.63
CA ALA A 95 5.36 4.63 -30.50
C ALA A 95 6.62 5.20 -29.85
N THR A 96 7.68 4.38 -29.73
CA THR A 96 8.88 4.72 -28.96
C THR A 96 9.95 5.47 -29.75
N VAL A 97 10.02 5.29 -31.07
CA VAL A 97 11.03 5.93 -31.93
C VAL A 97 10.43 6.98 -32.86
N LEU A 98 9.36 6.64 -33.58
CA LEU A 98 8.81 7.54 -34.60
C LEU A 98 8.16 8.77 -33.98
N ILE A 99 7.35 8.61 -32.91
CA ILE A 99 6.65 9.75 -32.30
C ILE A 99 7.62 10.77 -31.68
N PRO A 100 8.58 10.38 -30.81
CA PRO A 100 9.59 11.33 -30.33
C PRO A 100 10.42 11.93 -31.46
N GLY A 101 10.75 11.13 -32.48
CA GLY A 101 11.45 11.61 -33.68
C GLY A 101 10.68 12.70 -34.43
N ILE A 102 9.36 12.51 -34.63
CA ILE A 102 8.48 13.53 -35.21
C ILE A 102 8.40 14.76 -34.30
N ALA A 103 8.25 14.58 -32.99
CA ALA A 103 8.18 15.71 -32.04
C ALA A 103 9.46 16.56 -32.07
N VAL A 104 10.64 15.94 -32.04
CA VAL A 104 11.93 16.63 -32.18
C VAL A 104 12.06 17.29 -33.55
N GLY A 105 11.63 16.60 -34.63
CA GLY A 105 11.61 17.16 -35.98
C GLY A 105 10.73 18.41 -36.06
N VAL A 106 9.53 18.38 -35.49
CA VAL A 106 8.61 19.53 -35.43
C VAL A 106 9.20 20.67 -34.60
N LEU A 107 9.79 20.39 -33.43
CA LEU A 107 10.44 21.41 -32.60
C LEU A 107 11.64 22.05 -33.31
N THR A 108 12.43 21.25 -34.04
CA THR A 108 13.58 21.73 -34.82
C THR A 108 13.12 22.58 -36.01
N LEU A 109 12.00 22.21 -36.64
CA LEU A 109 11.40 22.96 -37.74
C LEU A 109 10.50 24.11 -37.29
N LEU A 110 10.23 24.24 -35.98
CA LEU A 110 9.37 25.27 -35.40
C LEU A 110 9.74 26.70 -35.83
N PRO A 111 11.04 27.10 -35.88
CA PRO A 111 11.43 28.43 -36.36
C PRO A 111 11.03 28.73 -37.81
N PHE A 112 10.84 27.69 -38.64
CA PHE A 112 10.42 27.83 -40.04
C PHE A 112 8.91 27.76 -40.21
N ILE A 113 8.23 27.03 -39.32
CA ILE A 113 6.76 26.91 -39.27
C ILE A 113 6.16 28.22 -38.73
N GLU A 114 6.71 28.76 -37.64
CA GLU A 114 6.24 30.00 -37.02
C GLU A 114 7.02 31.23 -37.53
N LYS A 115 6.52 31.85 -38.61
CA LYS A 115 7.12 33.05 -39.22
C LYS A 115 6.69 34.37 -38.57
N SER A 116 6.31 34.35 -37.28
CA SER A 116 5.79 35.53 -36.59
C SER A 116 6.84 36.64 -36.48
N PRO A 117 6.52 37.90 -36.80
CA PRO A 117 7.44 39.03 -36.65
C PRO A 117 7.68 39.41 -35.17
N ASP A 118 6.84 38.94 -34.25
CA ASP A 118 6.93 39.23 -32.83
C ASP A 118 7.86 38.23 -32.10
N ARG A 119 8.77 38.78 -31.29
CA ARG A 119 9.69 37.98 -30.43
C ARG A 119 9.10 37.66 -29.05
N HIS A 120 8.11 38.41 -28.60
CA HIS A 120 7.52 38.22 -27.28
C HIS A 120 6.56 37.01 -27.28
N TYR A 121 6.77 36.08 -26.34
CA TYR A 121 6.06 34.79 -26.31
C TYR A 121 4.53 34.95 -26.31
N ALA A 122 3.98 35.91 -25.55
CA ALA A 122 2.54 36.10 -25.40
C ALA A 122 1.81 36.42 -26.73
N LYS A 123 2.52 36.86 -27.77
CA LYS A 123 1.95 37.12 -29.10
C LYS A 123 2.04 35.93 -30.06
N ARG A 124 2.70 34.84 -29.63
CA ARG A 124 2.92 33.62 -30.40
C ARG A 124 1.79 32.64 -30.16
N ALA A 125 0.63 32.95 -30.74
CA ALA A 125 -0.60 32.21 -30.50
C ALA A 125 -0.48 30.72 -30.83
N LEU A 126 0.15 30.35 -31.96
CA LEU A 126 0.33 28.94 -32.34
C LEU A 126 1.19 28.18 -31.32
N SER A 127 2.36 28.71 -30.99
CA SER A 127 3.30 28.03 -30.08
C SER A 127 2.74 27.91 -28.66
N ILE A 128 2.07 28.95 -28.15
CA ILE A 128 1.37 28.89 -26.87
C ILE A 128 0.24 27.86 -26.90
N SER A 129 -0.56 27.82 -27.99
CA SER A 129 -1.64 26.85 -28.15
C SER A 129 -1.14 25.41 -28.10
N VAL A 130 -0.11 25.08 -28.88
CA VAL A 130 0.48 23.73 -28.90
C VAL A 130 1.07 23.37 -27.53
N MET A 131 1.84 24.28 -26.92
CA MET A 131 2.43 24.07 -25.59
C MET A 131 1.36 23.83 -24.52
N THR A 132 0.27 24.58 -24.56
CA THR A 132 -0.84 24.44 -23.60
C THR A 132 -1.50 23.06 -23.73
N ILE A 133 -1.79 22.60 -24.95
CA ILE A 133 -2.37 21.27 -25.19
C ILE A 133 -1.41 20.18 -24.68
N MET A 134 -0.11 20.31 -24.92
CA MET A 134 0.89 19.36 -24.44
C MET A 134 0.97 19.30 -22.91
N VAL A 135 1.08 20.44 -22.24
CA VAL A 135 1.19 20.50 -20.76
C VAL A 135 -0.08 19.97 -20.10
N VAL A 136 -1.26 20.37 -20.59
CA VAL A 136 -2.54 19.83 -20.11
C VAL A 136 -2.62 18.33 -20.35
N GLY A 137 -2.17 17.84 -21.51
CA GLY A 137 -2.07 16.41 -21.80
C GLY A 137 -1.19 15.65 -20.81
N ILE A 138 0.00 16.18 -20.50
CA ILE A 138 0.91 15.60 -19.49
C ILE A 138 0.23 15.48 -18.13
N ILE A 139 -0.40 16.57 -17.66
CA ILE A 139 -1.09 16.60 -16.37
C ILE A 139 -2.23 15.57 -16.33
N LEU A 140 -3.13 15.61 -17.32
CA LEU A 140 -4.29 14.71 -17.34
C LEU A 140 -3.91 13.24 -17.49
N LEU A 141 -2.90 12.92 -18.31
CA LEU A 141 -2.37 11.56 -18.42
C LEU A 141 -1.72 11.08 -17.13
N THR A 142 -1.01 11.96 -16.41
CA THR A 142 -0.43 11.66 -15.10
C THR A 142 -1.54 11.30 -14.10
N LEU A 143 -2.59 12.12 -14.04
CA LEU A 143 -3.70 11.88 -13.10
C LEU A 143 -4.53 10.63 -13.44
N MET A 144 -4.59 10.22 -14.71
CA MET A 144 -5.28 8.98 -15.13
C MET A 144 -4.36 7.74 -15.14
N SER A 145 -3.10 7.86 -14.72
CA SER A 145 -2.10 6.81 -14.88
C SER A 145 -2.41 5.54 -14.09
N GLU A 146 -3.08 5.69 -12.95
CA GLU A 146 -3.45 4.58 -12.06
C GLU A 146 -4.68 3.81 -12.54
N ILE A 147 -5.55 4.47 -13.30
CA ILE A 147 -6.82 3.90 -13.76
C ILE A 147 -6.54 2.86 -14.85
N PRO A 148 -6.99 1.60 -14.71
CA PRO A 148 -6.80 0.60 -15.75
C PRO A 148 -7.57 0.97 -17.04
N THR A 149 -7.06 0.52 -18.18
CA THR A 149 -7.67 0.81 -19.49
C THR A 149 -8.75 -0.21 -19.88
N VAL A 150 -8.89 -1.28 -19.10
CA VAL A 150 -9.93 -2.32 -19.19
C VAL A 150 -10.50 -2.49 -17.79
N SER A 151 -11.83 -2.41 -17.66
CA SER A 151 -12.52 -2.58 -16.38
C SER A 151 -12.50 -4.04 -15.93
N ALA A 152 -12.74 -4.30 -14.63
CA ALA A 152 -12.86 -5.66 -14.09
C ALA A 152 -13.93 -6.51 -14.84
N ASP A 153 -15.01 -5.87 -15.29
CA ASP A 153 -16.09 -6.51 -16.08
C ASP A 153 -15.72 -6.75 -17.56
N GLY A 154 -14.47 -6.48 -17.96
CA GLY A 154 -14.00 -6.61 -19.35
C GLY A 154 -14.45 -5.48 -20.28
N SER A 155 -15.13 -4.44 -19.78
CA SER A 155 -15.58 -3.31 -20.59
C SER A 155 -14.41 -2.43 -21.05
N LYS A 156 -14.41 -2.05 -22.33
CA LYS A 156 -13.37 -1.18 -22.95
C LYS A 156 -13.75 0.29 -22.98
N LEU A 157 -14.88 0.67 -22.36
CA LEU A 157 -15.38 2.03 -22.38
C LEU A 157 -14.40 3.02 -21.73
N LEU A 158 -13.85 2.67 -20.56
CA LEU A 158 -12.85 3.47 -19.87
C LEU A 158 -11.61 3.69 -20.74
N GLY A 159 -11.08 2.63 -21.36
CA GLY A 159 -9.95 2.73 -22.31
C GLY A 159 -10.24 3.64 -23.50
N LEU A 160 -11.44 3.53 -24.11
CA LEU A 160 -11.85 4.39 -25.22
C LEU A 160 -11.91 5.88 -24.82
N LEU A 161 -12.48 6.20 -23.65
CA LEU A 161 -12.53 7.56 -23.15
C LEU A 161 -11.14 8.11 -22.83
N GLN A 162 -10.27 7.29 -22.22
CA GLN A 162 -8.89 7.67 -21.94
C GLN A 162 -8.09 7.90 -23.23
N ALA A 163 -8.27 7.06 -24.25
CA ALA A 163 -7.65 7.24 -25.57
C ALA A 163 -8.21 8.48 -26.30
N ALA A 164 -9.50 8.78 -26.13
CA ALA A 164 -10.09 9.99 -26.67
C ALA A 164 -9.47 11.25 -26.04
N ALA A 165 -9.39 11.30 -24.70
CA ALA A 165 -8.80 12.42 -23.96
C ALA A 165 -7.29 12.57 -24.20
N GLY A 166 -6.55 11.47 -24.20
CA GLY A 166 -5.09 11.45 -24.25
C GLY A 166 -4.48 11.52 -25.64
N LEU A 167 -5.19 11.04 -26.68
CA LEU A 167 -4.63 10.92 -28.05
C LEU A 167 -5.51 11.60 -29.09
N ALA A 168 -6.80 11.23 -29.18
CA ALA A 168 -7.63 11.65 -30.31
C ALA A 168 -7.93 13.16 -30.29
N ILE A 169 -8.41 13.69 -29.16
CA ILE A 169 -8.72 15.11 -28.97
C ILE A 169 -7.47 15.99 -29.17
N PRO A 170 -6.35 15.77 -28.46
CA PRO A 170 -5.15 16.59 -28.66
C PRO A 170 -4.53 16.41 -30.05
N GLY A 171 -4.54 15.20 -30.60
CA GLY A 171 -4.01 14.91 -31.94
C GLY A 171 -4.78 15.65 -33.04
N VAL A 172 -6.11 15.60 -33.02
CA VAL A 172 -6.96 16.33 -33.97
C VAL A 172 -6.75 17.84 -33.83
N ALA A 173 -6.68 18.35 -32.60
CA ALA A 173 -6.44 19.76 -32.36
C ALA A 173 -5.07 20.22 -32.91
N MET A 174 -4.01 19.44 -32.69
CA MET A 174 -2.68 19.73 -33.25
C MET A 174 -2.68 19.74 -34.78
N ILE A 175 -3.36 18.79 -35.43
CA ILE A 175 -3.48 18.77 -36.90
C ILE A 175 -4.24 20.00 -37.39
N VAL A 176 -5.34 20.39 -36.74
CA VAL A 176 -6.11 21.59 -37.09
C VAL A 176 -5.28 22.86 -36.94
N LEU A 177 -4.53 23.01 -35.84
CA LEU A 177 -3.63 24.14 -35.59
C LEU A 177 -2.50 24.20 -36.63
N PHE A 178 -1.93 23.04 -36.97
CA PHE A 178 -0.88 22.94 -37.99
C PHE A 178 -1.41 23.33 -39.38
N ILE A 179 -2.54 22.80 -39.83
CA ILE A 179 -3.15 23.17 -41.12
C ILE A 179 -3.52 24.66 -41.15
N ALA A 180 -4.08 25.19 -40.06
CA ALA A 180 -4.42 26.60 -39.93
C ALA A 180 -3.19 27.53 -40.00
N SER A 181 -2.01 27.03 -39.65
CA SER A 181 -0.75 27.78 -39.78
C SER A 181 -0.37 28.05 -41.24
N PHE A 182 -0.69 27.14 -42.16
CA PHE A 182 -0.39 27.27 -43.60
C PHE A 182 -1.50 27.97 -44.39
N THR A 183 -2.78 27.78 -44.01
CA THR A 183 -3.95 28.31 -44.73
C THR A 183 -4.29 29.78 -44.41
N ALA A 184 -3.29 30.59 -44.05
CA ALA A 184 -3.38 32.03 -43.81
C ALA A 184 -4.29 32.49 -42.65
N ARG A 185 -4.58 31.64 -41.65
CA ARG A 185 -5.22 32.05 -40.38
C ARG A 185 -4.23 32.60 -39.35
N GLN A 186 -2.94 32.67 -39.66
CA GLN A 186 -1.89 33.20 -38.78
C GLN A 186 -2.14 34.66 -38.34
N THR A 187 -3.03 35.39 -39.01
CA THR A 187 -3.42 36.78 -38.68
C THR A 187 -4.52 36.88 -37.61
N ASN A 188 -5.25 35.80 -37.31
CA ASN A 188 -6.35 35.83 -36.33
C ASN A 188 -6.00 35.01 -35.07
N PRO A 189 -5.38 35.63 -34.04
CA PRO A 189 -5.00 34.92 -32.81
C PRO A 189 -6.19 34.33 -32.07
N ARG A 190 -7.40 34.87 -32.27
CA ARG A 190 -8.62 34.37 -31.61
C ARG A 190 -8.93 32.93 -32.02
N PHE A 191 -8.70 32.56 -33.28
CA PHE A 191 -8.95 31.19 -33.73
C PHE A 191 -8.09 30.17 -32.96
N PHE A 192 -6.80 30.45 -32.80
CA PHE A 192 -5.88 29.61 -32.03
C PHE A 192 -6.29 29.51 -30.56
N ILE A 193 -6.66 30.63 -29.93
CA ILE A 193 -7.10 30.66 -28.54
C ILE A 193 -8.39 29.86 -28.34
N TRP A 194 -9.41 30.06 -29.18
CA TRP A 194 -10.69 29.36 -29.08
C TRP A 194 -10.58 27.86 -29.32
N THR A 195 -9.82 27.47 -30.34
CA THR A 195 -9.56 26.04 -30.61
C THR A 195 -8.85 25.38 -29.44
N THR A 196 -7.81 26.01 -28.90
CA THR A 196 -7.09 25.53 -27.71
C THR A 196 -7.99 25.42 -26.50
N GLY A 197 -8.76 26.47 -26.21
CA GLY A 197 -9.68 26.49 -25.07
C GLY A 197 -10.73 25.38 -25.17
N LEU A 198 -11.33 25.18 -26.34
CA LEU A 198 -12.29 24.09 -26.57
C LEU A 198 -11.63 22.72 -26.37
N THR A 199 -10.42 22.52 -26.92
CA THR A 199 -9.67 21.27 -26.77
C THR A 199 -9.37 20.98 -25.30
N VAL A 200 -8.84 21.95 -24.55
CA VAL A 200 -8.53 21.80 -23.13
C VAL A 200 -9.79 21.45 -22.33
N VAL A 201 -10.89 22.16 -22.56
CA VAL A 201 -12.17 21.88 -21.89
C VAL A 201 -12.65 20.46 -22.20
N SER A 202 -12.59 20.02 -23.46
CA SER A 202 -12.95 18.65 -23.83
C SER A 202 -12.04 17.61 -23.16
N MET A 203 -10.72 17.83 -23.14
CA MET A 203 -9.78 16.92 -22.47
C MET A 203 -10.08 16.80 -20.97
N VAL A 204 -10.32 17.93 -20.29
CA VAL A 204 -10.63 17.96 -18.86
C VAL A 204 -11.97 17.26 -18.57
N ILE A 205 -13.02 17.54 -19.35
CA ILE A 205 -14.34 16.92 -19.16
C ILE A 205 -14.25 15.40 -19.33
N VAL A 206 -13.60 14.92 -20.39
CA VAL A 206 -13.49 13.48 -20.65
C VAL A 206 -12.62 12.80 -19.59
N SER A 207 -11.52 13.43 -19.17
CA SER A 207 -10.66 12.89 -18.10
C SER A 207 -11.38 12.84 -16.75
N GLY A 208 -12.15 13.89 -16.42
CA GLY A 208 -12.99 13.90 -15.21
C GLY A 208 -14.08 12.83 -15.25
N MET A 209 -14.67 12.58 -16.43
CA MET A 209 -15.62 11.48 -16.61
C MET A 209 -14.95 10.11 -16.39
N VAL A 210 -13.72 9.90 -16.88
CA VAL A 210 -12.95 8.68 -16.62
C VAL A 210 -12.73 8.49 -15.11
N MET A 211 -12.33 9.54 -14.40
CA MET A 211 -12.10 9.47 -12.95
C MET A 211 -13.40 9.19 -12.18
N ASN A 212 -14.51 9.77 -12.59
CA ASN A 212 -15.81 9.55 -11.92
C ASN A 212 -16.37 8.15 -12.16
N LEU A 213 -16.15 7.58 -13.35
CA LEU A 213 -16.57 6.23 -13.70
C LEU A 213 -15.66 5.14 -13.14
N HIS A 214 -14.48 5.50 -12.62
CA HIS A 214 -13.58 4.55 -11.99
C HIS A 214 -14.01 4.29 -10.54
N THR A 215 -14.43 3.07 -10.25
CA THR A 215 -14.51 2.57 -8.87
C THR A 215 -13.15 2.01 -8.49
N PRO A 216 -12.43 2.63 -7.53
CA PRO A 216 -11.18 2.07 -7.04
C PRO A 216 -11.46 0.67 -6.45
N PRO A 217 -10.64 -0.35 -6.77
CA PRO A 217 -10.72 -1.61 -6.04
C PRO A 217 -10.51 -1.32 -4.54
N ALA A 218 -11.19 -2.05 -3.67
CA ALA A 218 -10.92 -1.98 -2.23
C ALA A 218 -9.42 -2.17 -2.04
N VAL A 219 -8.77 -1.18 -1.43
CA VAL A 219 -7.36 -1.27 -1.10
C VAL A 219 -7.29 -2.35 -0.02
N GLU A 220 -6.87 -3.56 -0.38
CA GLU A 220 -6.24 -4.44 0.61
C GLU A 220 -4.95 -3.72 0.99
N GLU A 221 -5.04 -2.92 2.04
CA GLU A 221 -3.88 -2.42 2.77
C GLU A 221 -3.16 -3.66 3.31
N THR A 222 -2.31 -4.26 2.49
CA THR A 222 -1.11 -4.86 3.04
C THR A 222 -0.34 -3.70 3.66
N GLU A 223 -0.61 -3.41 4.93
CA GLU A 223 0.24 -2.57 5.75
C GLU A 223 1.62 -3.23 5.74
N VAL A 224 2.45 -2.84 4.77
CA VAL A 224 3.85 -3.22 4.75
C VAL A 224 4.44 -2.62 6.02
N ALA A 225 4.81 -3.49 6.96
CA ALA A 225 5.39 -3.09 8.23
C ALA A 225 6.69 -2.29 7.98
N ASN A 226 6.59 -0.98 8.15
CA ASN A 226 7.66 -0.05 7.77
C ASN A 226 8.66 0.22 8.90
N THR A 227 8.29 -0.03 10.15
CA THR A 227 9.19 0.07 11.30
C THR A 227 9.60 -1.31 11.80
N VAL A 228 10.78 -1.42 12.43
CA VAL A 228 11.25 -2.68 13.03
C VAL A 228 10.24 -3.23 14.05
N VAL A 229 9.58 -2.34 14.80
CA VAL A 229 8.55 -2.71 15.78
C VAL A 229 7.34 -3.32 15.09
N ASP A 230 6.85 -2.69 14.01
CA ASP A 230 5.74 -3.22 13.23
C ASP A 230 6.10 -4.56 12.58
N GLN A 231 7.35 -4.72 12.13
CA GLN A 231 7.85 -5.97 11.54
C GLN A 231 7.92 -7.09 12.57
N ILE A 232 8.31 -6.78 13.81
CA ILE A 232 8.29 -7.74 14.92
C ILE A 232 6.85 -8.18 15.21
N PHE A 233 5.88 -7.26 15.29
CA PHE A 233 4.48 -7.60 15.53
C PHE A 233 3.85 -8.38 14.36
N ALA A 234 4.05 -7.92 13.12
CA ALA A 234 3.57 -8.63 11.93
C ALA A 234 4.19 -10.04 11.84
N GLY A 235 5.49 -10.14 12.10
CA GLY A 235 6.21 -11.42 12.16
C GLY A 235 5.73 -12.32 13.27
N GLN A 236 5.41 -11.76 14.44
CA GLN A 236 4.84 -12.48 15.57
C GLN A 236 3.49 -13.08 15.23
N ASP A 237 2.60 -12.29 14.61
CA ASP A 237 1.26 -12.73 14.19
C ASP A 237 1.35 -13.86 13.16
N LEU A 238 2.17 -13.68 12.12
CA LEU A 238 2.43 -14.69 11.10
C LEU A 238 3.02 -15.96 11.70
N TYR A 239 4.00 -15.83 12.60
CA TYR A 239 4.59 -16.97 13.31
C TYR A 239 3.53 -17.72 14.13
N SER A 240 2.62 -17.01 14.82
CA SER A 240 1.53 -17.67 15.56
C SER A 240 0.63 -18.51 14.66
N VAL A 241 0.31 -18.03 13.46
CA VAL A 241 -0.59 -18.73 12.56
C VAL A 241 0.06 -19.93 11.87
N HIS A 242 1.33 -19.78 11.47
CA HIS A 242 1.98 -20.75 10.56
C HIS A 242 3.02 -21.65 11.21
N CYS A 243 3.60 -21.27 12.36
CA CYS A 243 4.81 -21.94 12.88
C CYS A 243 4.61 -22.58 14.27
N THR A 244 3.72 -22.05 15.10
CA THR A 244 3.58 -22.47 16.51
C THR A 244 3.17 -23.93 16.70
N GLU A 245 2.38 -24.48 15.77
CA GLU A 245 1.89 -25.86 15.83
C GLU A 245 3.04 -26.87 15.92
N CYS A 246 4.14 -26.63 15.18
CA CYS A 246 5.30 -27.52 15.20
C CYS A 246 6.47 -27.00 16.05
N HIS A 247 6.65 -25.67 16.15
CA HIS A 247 7.82 -25.07 16.79
C HIS A 247 7.57 -24.49 18.18
N GLY A 248 6.31 -24.41 18.63
CA GLY A 248 5.94 -23.75 19.88
C GLY A 248 5.99 -22.23 19.77
N ASP A 249 5.51 -21.52 20.80
CA ASP A 249 5.42 -20.05 20.82
C ASP A 249 6.78 -19.36 20.99
N ASP A 250 7.71 -20.04 21.63
CA ASP A 250 9.08 -19.61 21.90
C ASP A 250 10.13 -20.29 21.03
N GLY A 251 9.72 -21.17 20.09
CA GLY A 251 10.63 -21.87 19.19
C GLY A 251 11.44 -22.99 19.86
N SER A 252 11.11 -23.40 21.10
CA SER A 252 11.92 -24.33 21.89
C SER A 252 11.62 -25.81 21.63
N VAL A 253 10.64 -26.12 20.78
CA VAL A 253 10.17 -27.50 20.59
C VAL A 253 11.28 -28.37 20.00
N ALA A 254 11.52 -29.51 20.64
CA ALA A 254 12.51 -30.51 20.23
C ALA A 254 11.87 -31.82 19.71
N VAL A 255 10.62 -32.07 20.08
CA VAL A 255 9.82 -33.23 19.66
C VAL A 255 8.41 -32.72 19.33
N ILE A 256 7.92 -33.03 18.14
CA ILE A 256 6.58 -32.63 17.71
C ILE A 256 5.55 -33.57 18.34
N GLU A 257 4.54 -33.00 18.99
CA GLU A 257 3.41 -33.72 19.60
C GLU A 257 2.09 -33.05 19.18
N GLY A 258 1.07 -33.84 18.85
CA GLY A 258 -0.26 -33.36 18.46
C GLY A 258 -0.39 -32.92 17.00
N VAL A 259 0.56 -33.26 16.13
CA VAL A 259 0.51 -32.91 14.69
C VAL A 259 0.38 -34.18 13.85
N GLU A 260 -0.72 -34.27 13.10
CA GLU A 260 -1.01 -35.41 12.25
C GLU A 260 0.13 -35.62 11.22
N GLY A 261 0.71 -36.82 11.23
CA GLY A 261 1.80 -37.21 10.32
C GLY A 261 3.21 -36.84 10.78
N LEU A 262 3.39 -36.09 11.88
CA LEU A 262 4.70 -35.73 12.44
C LEU A 262 4.86 -36.08 13.93
N GLU A 263 3.97 -36.91 14.47
CA GLU A 263 3.99 -37.31 15.87
C GLU A 263 5.32 -37.98 16.28
N GLY A 264 5.97 -37.43 17.30
CA GLY A 264 7.23 -37.93 17.85
C GLY A 264 8.48 -37.60 17.01
N GLU A 265 8.35 -36.82 15.94
CA GLU A 265 9.49 -36.40 15.13
C GLU A 265 10.41 -35.45 15.89
N LYS A 266 11.72 -35.68 15.76
CA LYS A 266 12.74 -34.89 16.46
C LYS A 266 13.21 -33.75 15.60
N ILE A 267 12.92 -32.54 16.05
CA ILE A 267 13.35 -31.30 15.38
C ILE A 267 14.39 -30.56 16.21
N THR A 268 15.17 -29.71 15.54
CA THR A 268 16.10 -28.81 16.23
C THR A 268 15.33 -27.62 16.77
N PRO A 269 15.45 -27.27 18.08
CA PRO A 269 14.87 -26.05 18.62
C PRO A 269 15.38 -24.83 17.85
N ILE A 270 14.46 -24.09 17.24
CA ILE A 270 14.78 -22.99 16.33
C ILE A 270 15.20 -21.72 17.08
N ASN A 271 14.88 -21.64 18.37
CA ASN A 271 15.36 -20.59 19.27
C ASN A 271 16.74 -20.89 19.88
N SER A 272 17.35 -22.03 19.55
CA SER A 272 18.64 -22.40 20.10
C SER A 272 19.75 -21.48 19.58
N HIS A 273 20.77 -21.28 20.42
CA HIS A 273 21.97 -20.53 20.06
C HIS A 273 22.61 -21.07 18.78
N ASP A 274 22.70 -22.39 18.63
CA ASP A 274 23.25 -23.04 17.44
C ASP A 274 22.51 -22.62 16.15
N VAL A 275 21.17 -22.57 16.16
CA VAL A 275 20.39 -22.16 14.99
C VAL A 275 20.55 -20.66 14.72
N LEU A 276 20.36 -19.83 15.74
CA LEU A 276 20.39 -18.38 15.59
C LEU A 276 21.80 -17.88 15.23
N TYR A 277 22.87 -18.45 15.76
CA TYR A 277 24.21 -17.97 15.47
C TYR A 277 24.77 -18.45 14.13
N THR A 278 24.36 -19.62 13.66
CA THR A 278 24.97 -20.25 12.47
C THR A 278 24.19 -20.02 11.19
N ILE A 279 22.86 -19.86 11.27
CA ILE A 279 22.02 -19.64 10.10
C ILE A 279 21.89 -18.13 9.86
N THR A 280 22.17 -17.66 8.64
CA THR A 280 21.97 -16.26 8.25
C THR A 280 20.51 -15.96 7.99
N ASP A 281 20.09 -14.69 8.02
CA ASP A 281 18.70 -14.29 7.76
C ASP A 281 18.23 -14.77 6.38
N SER A 282 19.10 -14.64 5.37
CA SER A 282 18.85 -15.17 4.04
C SER A 282 18.68 -16.69 4.01
N ALA A 283 19.43 -17.43 4.82
CA ALA A 283 19.31 -18.87 4.90
C ALA A 283 18.06 -19.30 5.68
N MET A 284 17.69 -18.58 6.75
CA MET A 284 16.40 -18.77 7.44
C MET A 284 15.23 -18.52 6.50
N TYR A 285 15.29 -17.45 5.71
CA TYR A 285 14.31 -17.19 4.66
C TYR A 285 14.18 -18.38 3.71
N GLU A 286 15.27 -18.89 3.15
CA GLU A 286 15.20 -20.00 2.19
C GLU A 286 14.65 -21.28 2.83
N VAL A 287 15.00 -21.53 4.10
CA VAL A 287 14.45 -22.66 4.88
C VAL A 287 12.93 -22.54 5.04
N ILE A 288 12.40 -21.34 5.29
CA ILE A 288 10.95 -21.11 5.43
C ILE A 288 10.27 -21.13 4.07
N ALA A 289 10.83 -20.44 3.08
CA ALA A 289 10.24 -20.29 1.76
C ALA A 289 10.15 -21.63 1.03
N TYR A 290 11.26 -22.37 0.96
CA TYR A 290 11.32 -23.67 0.30
C TYR A 290 10.82 -24.82 1.19
N GLY A 291 10.87 -24.65 2.50
CA GLY A 291 10.59 -25.72 3.47
C GLY A 291 11.75 -26.71 3.57
N ARG A 292 11.53 -27.76 4.36
CA ARG A 292 12.43 -28.92 4.51
C ARG A 292 11.62 -30.21 4.36
N PRO A 293 11.41 -30.70 3.12
CA PRO A 293 10.58 -31.87 2.86
C PRO A 293 10.99 -33.12 3.65
N ASN A 294 12.30 -33.34 3.81
CA ASN A 294 12.83 -34.47 4.57
C ASN A 294 12.59 -34.38 6.09
N ALA A 295 12.23 -33.20 6.60
CA ALA A 295 11.96 -32.93 8.01
C ALA A 295 10.48 -32.57 8.26
N GLY A 296 9.59 -32.82 7.28
CA GLY A 296 8.15 -32.56 7.41
C GLY A 296 7.73 -31.09 7.26
N MET A 297 8.67 -30.16 7.10
CA MET A 297 8.36 -28.74 6.93
C MET A 297 7.99 -28.45 5.46
N THR A 298 6.74 -28.09 5.22
CA THR A 298 6.24 -27.73 3.88
C THR A 298 6.79 -26.37 3.42
N PRO A 299 6.79 -26.08 2.11
CA PRO A 299 7.13 -24.76 1.61
C PRO A 299 6.08 -23.73 2.02
N PHE A 300 6.50 -22.61 2.61
CA PHE A 300 5.59 -21.50 2.96
C PHE A 300 5.64 -20.35 1.96
N GLY A 301 6.71 -20.25 1.15
CA GLY A 301 6.85 -19.16 0.19
C GLY A 301 5.92 -19.32 -1.01
N LYS A 302 5.25 -18.24 -1.44
CA LYS A 302 4.41 -18.18 -2.64
C LYS A 302 5.13 -18.71 -3.89
N ALA A 303 6.43 -18.44 -4.01
CA ALA A 303 7.26 -18.93 -5.12
C ALA A 303 7.34 -20.47 -5.20
N TYR A 304 7.11 -21.17 -4.08
CA TYR A 304 7.19 -22.62 -3.96
C TYR A 304 5.83 -23.28 -3.67
N GLY A 305 4.73 -22.53 -3.82
CA GLY A 305 3.36 -23.03 -3.64
C GLY A 305 2.77 -22.83 -2.24
N GLY A 306 3.43 -22.07 -1.36
CA GLY A 306 2.90 -21.67 -0.05
C GLY A 306 2.11 -20.36 -0.07
N GLU A 307 1.71 -19.88 1.11
CA GLU A 307 0.81 -18.73 1.28
C GLU A 307 1.54 -17.39 1.53
N LEU A 308 2.82 -17.41 1.92
CA LEU A 308 3.55 -16.23 2.39
C LEU A 308 4.39 -15.58 1.28
N SER A 309 4.32 -14.25 1.20
CA SER A 309 5.23 -13.42 0.41
C SER A 309 6.61 -13.32 1.05
N ARG A 310 7.59 -12.77 0.32
CA ARG A 310 8.94 -12.62 0.85
C ARG A 310 9.00 -11.71 2.07
N SER A 311 8.33 -10.57 2.02
CA SER A 311 8.27 -9.62 3.14
C SER A 311 7.64 -10.25 4.38
N GLU A 312 6.58 -11.04 4.23
CA GLU A 312 5.94 -11.76 5.34
C GLU A 312 6.90 -12.76 5.99
N ILE A 313 7.69 -13.50 5.22
CA ILE A 313 8.73 -14.39 5.76
C ILE A 313 9.84 -13.59 6.44
N ASP A 314 10.28 -12.47 5.85
CA ASP A 314 11.30 -11.61 6.45
C ASP A 314 10.81 -11.00 7.78
N TYR A 315 9.52 -10.72 7.94
CA TYR A 315 8.93 -10.33 9.22
C TYR A 315 9.01 -11.45 10.26
N ILE A 316 8.69 -12.69 9.88
CA ILE A 316 8.85 -13.87 10.75
C ILE A 316 10.32 -13.98 11.21
N VAL A 317 11.27 -13.88 10.27
CA VAL A 317 12.71 -13.93 10.59
C VAL A 317 13.09 -12.78 11.53
N THR A 318 12.61 -11.57 11.27
CA THR A 318 12.84 -10.40 12.12
C THR A 318 12.32 -10.62 13.54
N TYR A 319 11.09 -11.12 13.69
CA TYR A 319 10.54 -11.53 14.98
C TYR A 319 11.44 -12.55 15.69
N MET A 320 11.84 -13.64 15.01
CA MET A 320 12.70 -14.67 15.61
C MET A 320 14.04 -14.10 16.09
N ARG A 321 14.65 -13.19 15.31
CA ARG A 321 15.90 -12.52 15.68
C ARG A 321 15.73 -11.68 16.92
N TYR A 322 14.82 -10.72 16.89
CA TYR A 322 14.70 -9.79 18.02
C TYR A 322 14.22 -10.49 19.29
N MET A 323 13.40 -11.53 19.19
CA MET A 323 12.85 -12.19 20.37
C MET A 323 13.79 -13.21 21.02
N TRP A 324 14.64 -13.90 20.24
CA TRP A 324 15.39 -15.05 20.75
C TRP A 324 16.91 -14.92 20.59
N ASP A 325 17.39 -14.05 19.70
CA ASP A 325 18.81 -13.86 19.44
C ASP A 325 19.38 -12.75 20.32
N ASP A 326 20.23 -13.11 21.26
CA ASP A 326 20.83 -12.21 22.25
C ASP A 326 21.77 -11.13 21.66
N ARG A 327 22.06 -11.20 20.36
CA ARG A 327 22.78 -10.15 19.62
C ARG A 327 21.91 -8.94 19.29
N PHE A 328 20.60 -9.08 19.38
CA PHE A 328 19.63 -8.04 19.05
C PHE A 328 19.02 -7.46 20.33
N GLU A 329 18.99 -6.13 20.42
CA GLU A 329 18.29 -5.44 21.50
C GLU A 329 16.83 -5.22 21.08
N ILE A 330 15.90 -5.76 21.87
CA ILE A 330 14.46 -5.57 21.66
C ILE A 330 14.13 -4.09 21.89
N PRO A 331 13.55 -3.38 20.89
CA PRO A 331 13.08 -2.02 21.09
C PRO A 331 12.10 -1.94 22.26
N ALA A 332 12.18 -0.91 23.10
CA ALA A 332 11.31 -0.76 24.26
C ALA A 332 9.81 -0.77 23.88
N GLU A 333 9.50 -0.29 22.68
CA GLU A 333 8.16 -0.29 22.10
C GLU A 333 7.65 -1.69 21.74
N ALA A 334 8.53 -2.64 21.42
CA ALA A 334 8.19 -4.03 21.13
C ALA A 334 7.95 -4.86 22.41
N LEU A 335 8.34 -4.35 23.59
CA LEU A 335 8.03 -4.94 24.90
C LEU A 335 6.64 -4.57 25.42
N LYS A 336 5.86 -3.79 24.66
CA LYS A 336 4.51 -3.41 25.06
C LYS A 336 3.63 -4.66 25.25
N PRO A 337 2.73 -4.64 26.23
CA PRO A 337 1.80 -5.74 26.45
C PRO A 337 0.91 -5.96 25.22
N LEU A 338 0.51 -7.22 24.99
CA LEU A 338 -0.31 -7.66 23.85
C LEU A 338 -1.59 -6.84 23.65
N PHE A 339 -2.14 -6.32 24.74
CA PHE A 339 -3.26 -5.39 24.76
C PHE A 339 -3.06 -4.39 25.91
N PRO A 340 -3.67 -3.20 25.82
CA PRO A 340 -3.64 -2.22 26.90
C PRO A 340 -4.19 -2.80 28.21
N PRO A 341 -3.60 -2.49 29.38
CA PRO A 341 -4.14 -2.95 30.66
C PRO A 341 -5.52 -2.31 30.88
N LEU A 342 -6.50 -3.12 31.26
CA LEU A 342 -7.85 -2.66 31.57
C LEU A 342 -7.90 -1.99 32.95
N ALA A 343 -8.53 -0.82 33.03
CA ALA A 343 -8.88 -0.20 34.30
C ALA A 343 -10.04 -0.95 35.00
N GLU A 344 -10.23 -0.67 36.29
CA GLU A 344 -11.37 -1.20 37.03
C GLU A 344 -12.69 -0.65 36.45
N GLY A 345 -13.65 -1.53 36.18
CA GLY A 345 -14.92 -1.17 35.54
C GLY A 345 -14.85 -0.97 34.03
N GLU A 346 -13.66 -1.10 33.42
CA GLU A 346 -13.48 -1.01 31.98
C GLU A 346 -13.95 -2.27 31.25
N VAL A 347 -14.76 -2.04 30.21
CA VAL A 347 -15.24 -3.09 29.33
C VAL A 347 -14.27 -3.22 28.14
N PRO A 348 -13.69 -4.40 27.90
CA PRO A 348 -12.85 -4.63 26.72
C PRO A 348 -13.69 -4.67 25.44
N SER A 349 -13.15 -4.17 24.34
CA SER A 349 -13.69 -4.34 22.98
C SER A 349 -13.00 -5.46 22.20
N TYR A 350 -13.66 -5.99 21.17
CA TYR A 350 -13.06 -6.96 20.28
C TYR A 350 -11.78 -6.43 19.61
N GLU A 351 -11.86 -5.29 18.92
CA GLU A 351 -10.76 -4.73 18.11
C GLU A 351 -9.48 -4.49 18.92
N VAL A 352 -9.61 -3.87 20.10
CA VAL A 352 -8.45 -3.48 20.92
C VAL A 352 -7.91 -4.62 21.79
N HIS A 353 -8.77 -5.49 22.32
CA HIS A 353 -8.38 -6.43 23.38
C HIS A 353 -8.45 -7.89 22.95
N ILE A 354 -9.53 -8.31 22.30
CA ILE A 354 -9.75 -9.73 21.96
C ILE A 354 -9.03 -10.13 20.68
N GLN A 355 -9.09 -9.30 19.65
CA GLN A 355 -8.52 -9.60 18.34
C GLN A 355 -7.01 -9.91 18.42
N PRO A 356 -6.17 -9.17 19.17
CA PRO A 356 -4.75 -9.52 19.31
C PRO A 356 -4.54 -10.89 19.99
N ILE A 357 -5.37 -11.22 20.98
CA ILE A 357 -5.31 -12.51 21.70
C ILE A 357 -5.71 -13.65 20.77
N VAL A 358 -6.83 -13.49 20.05
CA VAL A 358 -7.35 -14.50 19.11
C VAL A 358 -6.35 -14.77 18.00
N LYS A 359 -5.79 -13.72 17.40
CA LYS A 359 -4.71 -13.84 16.40
C LYS A 359 -3.52 -14.63 16.94
N ARG A 360 -3.12 -14.35 18.17
CA ARG A 360 -1.93 -14.93 18.78
C ARG A 360 -2.08 -16.38 19.22
N TYR A 361 -3.24 -16.76 19.74
CA TYR A 361 -3.42 -18.03 20.45
C TYR A 361 -4.47 -18.97 19.84
N CYS A 362 -5.35 -18.47 18.98
CA CYS A 362 -6.55 -19.23 18.57
C CYS A 362 -6.57 -19.54 17.07
N ILE A 363 -6.23 -18.57 16.20
CA ILE A 363 -6.42 -18.68 14.74
C ILE A 363 -5.65 -19.83 14.09
N SER A 364 -4.48 -20.21 14.63
CA SER A 364 -3.66 -21.30 14.09
C SER A 364 -4.45 -22.60 13.92
N CYS A 365 -5.32 -22.90 14.90
CA CYS A 365 -6.19 -24.07 14.93
C CYS A 365 -7.63 -23.74 14.51
N HIS A 366 -8.15 -22.56 14.88
CA HIS A 366 -9.53 -22.14 14.58
C HIS A 366 -9.67 -21.38 13.25
N ARG A 367 -9.27 -22.05 12.16
CA ARG A 367 -9.38 -21.56 10.77
C ARG A 367 -9.90 -22.63 9.83
N ALA A 368 -10.31 -22.23 8.63
CA ALA A 368 -10.83 -23.17 7.63
C ALA A 368 -9.79 -24.26 7.28
N GLY A 369 -10.25 -25.50 7.13
CA GLY A 369 -9.40 -26.64 6.76
C GLY A 369 -8.69 -27.34 7.93
N LYS A 370 -8.96 -26.97 9.18
CA LYS A 370 -8.49 -27.65 10.39
C LYS A 370 -9.62 -28.42 11.08
N GLU A 371 -9.27 -29.44 11.87
CA GLU A 371 -10.24 -30.17 12.72
C GLU A 371 -10.54 -29.34 13.98
N ASN A 372 -11.57 -28.50 13.90
CA ASN A 372 -11.92 -27.53 14.94
C ASN A 372 -13.44 -27.41 15.18
N ASN A 373 -14.20 -28.46 14.90
CA ASN A 373 -15.66 -28.48 14.97
C ASN A 373 -16.32 -27.35 14.17
N ASN A 374 -15.73 -27.01 13.01
CA ASN A 374 -16.12 -25.90 12.14
C ASN A 374 -16.16 -24.52 12.83
N TYR A 375 -15.47 -24.38 13.97
CA TYR A 375 -15.44 -23.14 14.75
C TYR A 375 -14.28 -22.27 14.30
N LEU A 376 -14.59 -21.18 13.61
CA LEU A 376 -13.65 -20.26 13.00
C LEU A 376 -13.53 -18.99 13.84
N MET A 377 -12.30 -18.50 13.97
CA MET A 377 -12.01 -17.29 14.75
C MET A 377 -11.25 -16.22 13.95
N THR A 378 -11.37 -16.20 12.63
CA THR A 378 -10.60 -15.26 11.79
C THR A 378 -11.19 -13.85 11.77
N SER A 379 -12.47 -13.71 12.12
CA SER A 379 -13.16 -12.43 12.25
C SER A 379 -14.12 -12.40 13.43
N TYR A 380 -14.53 -11.20 13.84
CA TYR A 380 -15.54 -11.00 14.90
C TYR A 380 -16.84 -11.76 14.58
N GLU A 381 -17.29 -11.70 13.34
CA GLU A 381 -18.53 -12.36 12.90
C GLU A 381 -18.40 -13.88 12.98
N GLU A 382 -17.27 -14.44 12.54
CA GLU A 382 -17.03 -15.88 12.56
C GLU A 382 -17.03 -16.45 13.98
N ILE A 383 -16.39 -15.74 14.92
CA ILE A 383 -16.33 -16.12 16.34
C ILE A 383 -17.72 -16.32 16.94
N LEU A 384 -18.72 -15.59 16.45
CA LEU A 384 -20.09 -15.60 16.98
C LEU A 384 -21.04 -16.49 16.19
N THR A 385 -20.74 -16.77 14.92
CA THR A 385 -21.71 -17.36 13.98
C THR A 385 -21.31 -18.74 13.46
N THR A 386 -20.06 -19.17 13.68
CA THR A 386 -19.55 -20.46 13.18
C THR A 386 -19.47 -21.51 14.28
N GLY A 387 -19.17 -22.76 13.89
CA GLY A 387 -19.02 -23.90 14.79
C GLY A 387 -20.26 -24.79 14.89
N ASP A 388 -20.03 -26.08 15.07
CA ASP A 388 -21.08 -27.09 15.23
C ASP A 388 -21.93 -26.87 16.50
N ASN A 389 -21.35 -26.16 17.48
CA ASN A 389 -21.97 -25.80 18.75
C ASN A 389 -22.25 -24.28 18.86
N VAL A 390 -22.48 -23.58 17.74
CA VAL A 390 -22.63 -22.11 17.68
C VAL A 390 -23.52 -21.52 18.80
N ALA A 391 -24.63 -22.18 19.13
CA ALA A 391 -25.57 -21.71 20.16
C ALA A 391 -25.00 -21.70 21.59
N ASN A 392 -23.94 -22.48 21.84
CA ASN A 392 -23.30 -22.64 23.16
C ASN A 392 -21.86 -22.12 23.19
N ASN A 393 -21.23 -21.92 22.03
CA ASN A 393 -19.83 -21.50 21.93
C ASN A 393 -19.58 -20.17 22.67
N ILE A 394 -20.40 -19.16 22.36
CA ILE A 394 -20.37 -17.88 23.05
C ILE A 394 -21.79 -17.33 23.23
N ILE A 395 -22.14 -17.01 24.47
CA ILE A 395 -23.44 -16.49 24.88
C ILE A 395 -23.21 -15.19 25.67
N ALA A 396 -23.77 -14.09 25.18
CA ALA A 396 -23.68 -12.78 25.83
C ALA A 396 -24.20 -12.83 27.27
N GLY A 397 -23.38 -12.43 28.25
CA GLY A 397 -23.77 -12.37 29.65
C GLY A 397 -23.81 -13.72 30.37
N ASP A 398 -23.31 -14.80 29.77
CA ASP A 398 -23.34 -16.14 30.36
C ASP A 398 -21.94 -16.75 30.50
N GLU A 399 -21.55 -17.00 31.76
CA GLU A 399 -20.30 -17.65 32.14
C GLU A 399 -20.22 -19.10 31.65
N ASN A 400 -21.36 -19.72 31.31
CA ASN A 400 -21.44 -21.09 30.78
C ASN A 400 -21.15 -21.17 29.28
N SER A 401 -20.77 -20.07 28.62
CA SER A 401 -20.24 -20.11 27.25
C SER A 401 -19.12 -21.15 27.15
N TYR A 402 -19.17 -22.07 26.17
CA TYR A 402 -18.16 -23.12 26.03
C TYR A 402 -16.76 -22.53 25.90
N LEU A 403 -16.59 -21.41 25.19
CA LEU A 403 -15.30 -20.72 25.10
C LEU A 403 -14.74 -20.38 26.49
N LEU A 404 -15.55 -19.81 27.39
CA LEU A 404 -15.11 -19.46 28.75
C LEU A 404 -14.74 -20.68 29.57
N GLN A 405 -15.45 -21.80 29.41
CA GLN A 405 -15.14 -23.03 30.12
C GLN A 405 -13.81 -23.63 29.64
N VAL A 406 -13.64 -23.79 28.33
CA VAL A 406 -12.45 -24.48 27.77
C VAL A 406 -11.16 -23.69 27.98
N ILE A 407 -11.22 -22.34 27.95
CA ILE A 407 -10.05 -21.49 28.24
C ILE A 407 -9.71 -21.40 29.73
N GLN A 408 -10.64 -21.79 30.60
CA GLN A 408 -10.45 -21.95 32.03
C GLN A 408 -10.11 -23.40 32.40
N GLU A 409 -9.62 -24.20 31.44
CA GLU A 409 -9.22 -25.60 31.65
C GLU A 409 -10.37 -26.54 32.05
N HIS A 410 -11.61 -26.21 31.68
CA HIS A 410 -12.78 -27.08 31.86
C HIS A 410 -13.22 -27.68 30.52
N ALA A 411 -13.03 -28.99 30.34
CA ALA A 411 -13.50 -29.71 29.16
C ALA A 411 -15.04 -29.82 29.15
N ILE A 412 -15.63 -29.75 27.96
CA ILE A 412 -17.08 -29.92 27.76
C ILE A 412 -17.38 -31.40 27.57
N MET A 413 -18.21 -31.98 28.44
CA MET A 413 -18.60 -33.38 28.38
C MET A 413 -19.78 -33.60 27.42
N ASN A 414 -19.83 -34.77 26.77
CA ASN A 414 -20.92 -35.10 25.86
C ASN A 414 -22.23 -35.38 26.63
N PRO A 415 -23.33 -34.66 26.36
CA PRO A 415 -24.59 -34.85 27.07
C PRO A 415 -25.26 -36.20 26.80
N GLU A 416 -25.03 -36.80 25.63
CA GLU A 416 -25.54 -38.13 25.28
C GLU A 416 -24.65 -39.27 25.82
N LYS A 417 -23.38 -38.96 26.07
CA LYS A 417 -22.39 -39.89 26.62
C LYS A 417 -21.49 -39.20 27.65
N PRO A 418 -21.89 -39.11 28.92
CA PRO A 418 -21.20 -38.30 29.93
C PRO A 418 -19.76 -38.72 30.28
N ALA A 419 -19.29 -39.86 29.77
CA ALA A 419 -17.93 -40.36 29.95
C ALA A 419 -16.99 -40.03 28.76
N GLU A 420 -17.51 -39.40 27.71
CA GLU A 420 -16.74 -38.96 26.54
C GLU A 420 -16.69 -37.43 26.52
N GLU A 421 -15.51 -36.85 26.28
CA GLU A 421 -15.36 -35.41 26.08
C GLU A 421 -15.93 -35.01 24.71
N LEU A 422 -16.78 -33.99 24.69
CA LEU A 422 -17.29 -33.37 23.47
C LEU A 422 -16.28 -32.34 22.93
N ILE A 423 -15.69 -31.54 23.83
CA ILE A 423 -14.66 -30.54 23.50
C ILE A 423 -13.63 -30.56 24.63
N GLY A 424 -12.35 -30.76 24.29
CA GLY A 424 -11.25 -30.71 25.26
C GLY A 424 -10.93 -29.29 25.75
N VAL A 425 -9.94 -29.18 26.63
CA VAL A 425 -9.42 -27.89 27.10
C VAL A 425 -8.66 -27.15 25.98
N MET A 426 -8.73 -25.82 25.97
CA MET A 426 -8.12 -25.00 24.93
C MET A 426 -7.32 -23.84 25.55
N PRO A 427 -6.10 -23.52 25.07
CA PRO A 427 -5.31 -24.27 24.10
C PRO A 427 -4.88 -25.65 24.65
N PRO A 428 -4.76 -26.68 23.79
CA PRO A 428 -4.54 -28.07 24.24
C PRO A 428 -3.19 -28.28 24.94
N ASN A 429 -2.18 -27.48 24.58
CA ASN A 429 -0.79 -27.69 25.02
C ASN A 429 -0.35 -26.74 26.14
N ARG A 430 -1.15 -25.72 26.51
CA ARG A 430 -0.80 -24.72 27.51
C ARG A 430 -1.99 -23.87 27.96
N ALA A 431 -2.13 -23.66 29.27
CA ALA A 431 -3.11 -22.75 29.85
C ALA A 431 -2.85 -21.28 29.49
N LEU A 432 -3.92 -20.51 29.28
CA LEU A 432 -3.82 -19.06 29.08
C LEU A 432 -3.47 -18.34 30.37
N LYS A 433 -2.79 -17.20 30.27
CA LYS A 433 -2.47 -16.38 31.44
C LYS A 433 -3.76 -15.83 32.07
N PRO A 434 -3.84 -15.68 33.41
CA PRO A 434 -5.05 -15.21 34.08
C PRO A 434 -5.58 -13.86 33.57
N ASN A 435 -4.68 -12.94 33.20
CA ASN A 435 -5.08 -11.64 32.66
C ASN A 435 -5.76 -11.77 31.28
N ILE A 436 -5.36 -12.75 30.46
CA ILE A 436 -5.98 -13.02 29.15
C ILE A 436 -7.40 -13.58 29.35
N VAL A 437 -7.54 -14.53 30.28
CA VAL A 437 -8.83 -15.13 30.63
C VAL A 437 -9.80 -14.08 31.18
N ASP A 438 -9.33 -13.19 32.07
CA ASP A 438 -10.12 -12.08 32.62
C ASP A 438 -10.67 -11.14 31.51
N VAL A 439 -9.87 -10.85 30.46
CA VAL A 439 -10.35 -10.05 29.33
C VAL A 439 -11.51 -10.75 28.60
N PHE A 440 -11.41 -12.05 28.33
CA PHE A 440 -12.51 -12.80 27.70
C PHE A 440 -13.77 -12.84 28.55
N ILE A 441 -13.62 -13.07 29.86
CA ILE A 441 -14.75 -13.06 30.81
C ILE A 441 -15.44 -11.71 30.74
N ARG A 442 -14.71 -10.60 30.93
CA ARG A 442 -15.31 -9.26 30.90
C ARG A 442 -15.96 -8.93 29.57
N TRP A 443 -15.35 -9.34 28.46
CA TRP A 443 -15.89 -9.10 27.13
C TRP A 443 -17.22 -9.82 26.91
N ILE A 444 -17.28 -11.13 27.21
CA ILE A 444 -18.48 -11.95 27.05
C ILE A 444 -19.59 -11.50 28.00
N MET A 445 -19.24 -11.21 29.26
CA MET A 445 -20.20 -10.77 30.26
C MET A 445 -20.83 -9.41 29.97
N ASN A 446 -20.16 -8.56 29.18
CA ASN A 446 -20.67 -7.25 28.78
C ASN A 446 -21.24 -7.23 27.34
N GLY A 447 -21.61 -8.39 26.79
CA GLY A 447 -22.31 -8.44 25.50
C GLY A 447 -21.41 -8.26 24.27
N MET A 448 -20.10 -8.47 24.43
CA MET A 448 -19.12 -8.59 23.36
C MET A 448 -19.05 -7.38 22.41
N PRO A 449 -18.83 -6.15 22.91
CA PRO A 449 -18.72 -4.98 22.04
C PRO A 449 -17.60 -5.17 21.00
N GLN A 450 -17.90 -4.84 19.74
CA GLN A 450 -16.94 -4.98 18.64
C GLN A 450 -15.91 -3.85 18.69
N THR A 451 -16.37 -2.60 18.72
CA THR A 451 -15.51 -1.43 18.63
C THR A 451 -15.16 -0.86 20.01
N ALA A 452 -14.09 -0.07 20.08
CA ALA A 452 -13.73 0.67 21.30
C ALA A 452 -14.83 1.65 21.74
N ILE A 453 -15.61 2.19 20.80
CA ILE A 453 -16.71 3.12 21.07
C ILE A 453 -17.86 2.38 21.76
N ASP A 454 -18.21 1.20 21.27
CA ASP A 454 -19.28 0.38 21.85
C ASP A 454 -18.91 -0.05 23.27
N ALA A 455 -17.64 -0.42 23.48
CA ALA A 455 -17.14 -0.81 24.79
C ALA A 455 -17.11 0.37 25.78
N ALA A 456 -16.70 1.57 25.33
CA ALA A 456 -16.70 2.76 26.16
C ALA A 456 -18.12 3.17 26.62
N ALA A 457 -19.15 2.90 25.82
CA ALA A 457 -20.54 3.15 26.21
C ALA A 457 -21.02 2.26 27.36
N LEU A 458 -20.36 1.12 27.58
CA LEU A 458 -20.65 0.14 28.63
C LEU A 458 -19.76 0.32 29.87
N PHE A 459 -18.82 1.26 29.83
CA PHE A 459 -17.92 1.55 30.94
C PHE A 459 -18.70 1.94 32.20
N THR A 460 -18.33 1.33 33.33
CA THR A 460 -18.89 1.69 34.64
C THR A 460 -17.83 2.37 35.48
N ILE A 461 -18.11 3.57 35.98
CA ILE A 461 -17.19 4.27 36.87
C ILE A 461 -17.20 3.53 38.22
N PRO A 462 -16.04 3.08 38.74
CA PRO A 462 -15.97 2.48 40.07
C PRO A 462 -16.56 3.44 41.11
N THR A 463 -17.55 2.98 41.87
CA THR A 463 -18.09 3.76 42.97
C THR A 463 -17.03 3.77 44.07
N PRO A 464 -16.56 4.95 44.56
CA PRO A 464 -15.50 4.98 45.57
C PRO A 464 -15.97 4.25 46.82
N GLU A 465 -15.25 3.19 47.19
CA GLU A 465 -15.51 2.40 48.37
C GLU A 465 -15.37 3.32 49.60
N ALA A 466 -16.46 3.50 50.35
CA ALA A 466 -16.44 4.31 51.55
C ALA A 466 -15.48 3.65 52.55
N THR A 467 -14.30 4.25 52.73
CA THR A 467 -13.30 3.82 53.69
C THR A 467 -13.94 3.80 55.08
N THR A 468 -14.20 2.60 55.61
CA THR A 468 -14.57 2.47 57.01
C THR A 468 -13.34 2.87 57.83
N THR A 469 -13.45 4.02 58.49
CA THR A 469 -12.40 4.54 59.37
C THR A 469 -12.30 3.61 60.60
N PRO A 470 -11.09 3.38 61.16
CA PRO A 470 -10.80 2.27 62.05
C PRO A 470 -11.45 2.35 63.44
#